data_AF-A0A934VBL7-F1
#
_entry.id   AF-A0A934VBL7-F1
#
_cell.length_a   1.000
_cell.length_b   1.000
_cell.length_c   1.000
_cell.angle_alpha   90.00
_cell.angle_beta   90.00
_cell.angle_gamma   90.00
#
_symmetry.space_group_name_H-M   'P 1'
#
loop_
_entity.id
_entity.type
_entity.pdbx_description
1 polymer ?
#
loop_
_entity_poly.entity_id
_entity_poly.type
_entity_poly.pdbx_seq_one_letter_code
_entity_poly.pdbx_strand_id
1 'polypeptide(L)'
;MSRRPAPRKSWFSLLLVAAAVAIWLYNGSQLVTKPGGKSVPGWKPASPGELPVPEVSRKSQTSKKSTRYEMFENCTLAEARNNDGDSFFVRLPDGRTEEFRLYFVDTPETDFKTYPDGKTNHERIRQQAAEMGDGITPEQAVEIGKKGRKFTLDLLASRPFTLYTEWDSPFRDNRYHAHIRIQQNGKPRWLHQLLIEKGLARIKTKPADLPNGIPAHQEEDHLRQLERAAKRADAGAWGL
;
A
#
# COMPACT_ATOMS: atom_id res chain seq x y z
N MET A 1 -16.39 30.22 -51.28
CA MET A 1 -17.00 29.02 -50.65
C MET A 1 -16.07 28.48 -49.59
N SER A 2 -16.64 27.78 -48.60
CA SER A 2 -16.01 27.13 -47.42
C SER A 2 -15.95 27.98 -46.14
N ARG A 3 -17.01 27.87 -45.31
CA ARG A 3 -17.02 28.25 -43.89
C ARG A 3 -16.70 27.01 -43.06
N ARG A 4 -15.75 27.10 -42.12
CA ARG A 4 -15.42 26.04 -41.15
C ARG A 4 -16.59 25.83 -40.15
N PRO A 5 -16.87 24.60 -39.71
CA PRO A 5 -17.91 24.36 -38.70
C PRO A 5 -17.38 24.61 -37.28
N ALA A 6 -18.24 25.15 -36.41
CA ALA A 6 -17.96 25.36 -35.00
C ALA A 6 -18.04 24.05 -34.19
N PRO A 7 -17.28 23.90 -33.08
CA PRO A 7 -17.25 22.68 -32.30
C PRO A 7 -18.53 22.48 -31.48
N ARG A 8 -19.13 21.28 -31.57
CA ARG A 8 -20.29 20.87 -30.77
C ARG A 8 -19.83 20.54 -29.34
N LYS A 9 -20.38 21.22 -28.34
CA LYS A 9 -20.17 20.89 -26.92
C LYS A 9 -20.90 19.59 -26.58
N SER A 10 -20.15 18.54 -26.22
CA SER A 10 -20.69 17.25 -25.80
C SER A 10 -21.18 17.32 -24.36
N TRP A 11 -22.50 17.22 -24.15
CA TRP A 11 -23.12 17.23 -22.81
C TRP A 11 -22.93 15.90 -22.04
N PHE A 12 -22.42 14.86 -22.69
CA PHE A 12 -22.19 13.55 -22.07
C PHE A 12 -21.12 13.57 -20.98
N SER A 13 -20.13 14.47 -21.06
CA SER A 13 -19.06 14.57 -20.07
C SER A 13 -19.53 15.17 -18.74
N LEU A 14 -20.51 16.10 -18.77
CA LEU A 14 -21.06 16.73 -17.56
C LEU A 14 -21.98 15.77 -16.79
N LEU A 15 -22.72 14.91 -17.48
CA LEU A 15 -23.59 13.91 -16.85
C LEU A 15 -22.81 12.82 -16.11
N LEU A 16 -21.64 12.41 -16.63
CA LEU A 16 -20.78 11.42 -15.98
C LEU A 16 -20.15 11.95 -14.68
N VAL A 17 -19.77 13.23 -14.65
CA VAL A 17 -19.23 13.87 -13.44
C VAL A 17 -20.32 14.03 -12.38
N ALA A 18 -21.54 14.43 -12.77
CA ALA A 18 -22.67 14.54 -11.84
C ALA A 18 -23.08 13.17 -11.25
N ALA A 19 -23.06 12.10 -12.05
CA ALA A 19 -23.35 10.74 -11.57
C ALA A 19 -22.29 10.23 -10.58
N ALA A 20 -21.00 10.52 -10.81
CA ALA A 20 -19.93 10.11 -9.90
C ALA A 20 -20.01 10.83 -8.53
N VAL A 21 -20.38 12.11 -8.51
CA VAL A 21 -20.58 12.89 -7.27
C VAL A 21 -21.78 12.38 -6.49
N ALA A 22 -22.88 12.03 -7.17
CA ALA A 22 -24.07 11.45 -6.51
C ALA A 22 -23.79 10.08 -5.89
N ILE A 23 -23.02 9.22 -6.55
CA ILE A 23 -22.63 7.89 -6.02
C ILE A 23 -21.71 8.03 -4.80
N TRP A 24 -20.81 9.03 -4.81
CA TRP A 24 -19.93 9.29 -3.66
C TRP A 24 -20.71 9.81 -2.44
N LEU A 25 -21.67 10.72 -2.64
CA LEU A 25 -22.51 11.23 -1.55
C LEU A 25 -23.48 10.17 -0.99
N TYR A 26 -24.05 9.31 -1.84
CA TYR A 26 -24.94 8.23 -1.39
C TYR A 26 -24.18 7.20 -0.53
N ASN A 27 -22.98 6.80 -0.93
CA ASN A 27 -22.16 5.84 -0.19
C ASN A 27 -21.58 6.40 1.12
N GLY A 28 -21.42 7.72 1.25
CA GLY A 28 -20.98 8.38 2.49
C GLY A 28 -22.04 8.41 3.60
N SER A 29 -23.31 8.17 3.28
CA SER A 29 -24.42 8.32 4.24
C SER A 29 -24.74 7.06 5.07
N GLN A 30 -24.13 5.91 4.79
CA GLN A 30 -24.50 4.61 5.38
C GLN A 30 -23.61 4.13 6.54
N LEU A 31 -22.87 5.04 7.20
CA LEU A 31 -21.99 4.69 8.32
C LEU A 31 -22.35 5.39 9.63
N VAL A 32 -23.62 5.36 10.06
CA VAL A 32 -23.98 5.51 11.48
C VAL A 32 -25.28 4.75 11.79
N THR A 33 -25.17 3.53 12.35
CA THR A 33 -26.07 3.04 13.41
C THR A 33 -25.37 1.93 14.21
N LYS A 34 -25.19 2.14 15.53
CA LYS A 34 -24.71 1.16 16.51
C LYS A 34 -25.81 0.13 16.87
N PRO A 35 -25.44 -1.07 17.42
CA PRO A 35 -26.36 -2.18 17.64
C PRO A 35 -27.02 -2.15 19.03
N GLY A 36 -28.27 -2.61 19.12
CA GLY A 36 -28.97 -2.94 20.36
C GLY A 36 -29.38 -4.42 20.32
N GLY A 37 -28.93 -5.19 21.31
CA GLY A 37 -29.14 -6.64 21.38
C GLY A 37 -30.51 -7.07 21.92
N LYS A 38 -30.77 -8.38 21.84
CA LYS A 38 -31.58 -9.20 22.76
C LYS A 38 -31.38 -10.71 22.46
N SER A 39 -31.13 -11.47 23.53
CA SER A 39 -31.14 -12.94 23.69
C SER A 39 -32.55 -13.53 23.49
N VAL A 40 -32.88 -14.82 23.25
CA VAL A 40 -32.46 -16.21 23.62
C VAL A 40 -33.32 -17.17 22.72
N PRO A 41 -33.38 -18.53 22.83
CA PRO A 41 -32.51 -19.59 23.37
C PRO A 41 -32.28 -20.76 22.36
N GLY A 42 -31.57 -21.82 22.77
CA GLY A 42 -30.92 -22.78 21.87
C GLY A 42 -31.64 -24.07 21.49
N TRP A 43 -30.97 -24.83 20.62
CA TRP A 43 -31.20 -26.25 20.33
C TRP A 43 -29.99 -26.88 19.61
N LYS A 44 -29.55 -28.05 20.07
CA LYS A 44 -28.78 -29.11 19.39
C LYS A 44 -29.12 -30.44 20.09
N PRO A 45 -28.83 -31.65 19.55
CA PRO A 45 -28.17 -31.99 18.27
C PRO A 45 -28.92 -33.07 17.45
N ALA A 46 -28.45 -33.35 16.23
CA ALA A 46 -28.57 -34.69 15.63
C ALA A 46 -27.44 -34.92 14.59
N SER A 47 -26.84 -36.10 14.65
CA SER A 47 -25.93 -36.77 13.69
C SER A 47 -26.14 -38.29 13.92
N PRO A 48 -25.79 -39.24 13.03
CA PRO A 48 -25.14 -39.14 11.72
C PRO A 48 -25.87 -39.93 10.60
N GLY A 49 -25.53 -39.66 9.33
CA GLY A 49 -25.98 -40.47 8.19
C GLY A 49 -25.11 -40.19 6.97
N GLU A 50 -24.25 -41.15 6.65
CA GLU A 50 -23.24 -41.13 5.59
C GLU A 50 -23.69 -42.02 4.43
N LEU A 51 -23.68 -41.52 3.19
CA LEU A 51 -23.64 -42.27 1.92
C LEU A 51 -23.13 -41.35 0.76
N PRO A 52 -22.60 -41.90 -0.36
CA PRO A 52 -21.30 -41.50 -0.92
C PRO A 52 -21.30 -40.53 -2.12
N VAL A 53 -20.08 -40.07 -2.40
CA VAL A 53 -19.48 -39.18 -3.43
C VAL A 53 -20.00 -39.31 -4.88
N PRO A 54 -19.75 -38.25 -5.69
CA PRO A 54 -18.89 -38.50 -6.86
C PRO A 54 -17.62 -37.66 -6.86
N GLU A 55 -16.54 -38.35 -7.17
CA GLU A 55 -15.17 -37.92 -7.28
C GLU A 55 -14.98 -36.94 -8.46
N VAL A 56 -14.79 -35.66 -8.16
CA VAL A 56 -14.28 -34.70 -9.14
C VAL A 56 -12.83 -34.39 -8.78
N SER A 57 -11.96 -35.08 -9.50
CA SER A 57 -10.54 -34.78 -9.68
C SER A 57 -10.28 -33.27 -9.74
N ARG A 58 -9.86 -32.71 -8.60
CA ARG A 58 -9.19 -31.41 -8.55
C ARG A 58 -7.72 -31.68 -8.34
N LYS A 59 -6.99 -31.62 -9.47
CA LYS A 59 -5.53 -31.59 -9.52
C LYS A 59 -5.01 -30.75 -8.34
N SER A 60 -4.30 -31.41 -7.46
CA SER A 60 -3.58 -30.79 -6.36
C SER A 60 -2.60 -29.78 -6.93
N GLN A 61 -2.91 -28.49 -6.80
CA GLN A 61 -1.89 -27.46 -6.86
C GLN A 61 -0.97 -27.73 -5.68
N THR A 62 0.18 -28.32 -5.96
CA THR A 62 1.27 -28.47 -5.01
C THR A 62 1.78 -27.08 -4.64
N SER A 63 1.22 -26.50 -3.59
CA SER A 63 1.75 -25.27 -2.99
C SER A 63 3.11 -25.59 -2.38
N LYS A 64 4.20 -25.27 -3.08
CA LYS A 64 5.51 -25.15 -2.45
C LYS A 64 5.45 -23.97 -1.48
N LYS A 65 5.22 -24.26 -0.20
CA LYS A 65 5.35 -23.30 0.90
C LYS A 65 6.81 -22.87 0.99
N SER A 66 7.09 -21.61 0.66
CA SER A 66 8.28 -20.92 1.15
C SER A 66 7.97 -20.45 2.57
N THR A 67 8.49 -21.13 3.60
CA THR A 67 8.42 -20.71 5.01
C THR A 67 9.53 -19.69 5.33
N ARG A 68 9.85 -18.79 4.40
CA ARG A 68 10.91 -17.78 4.55
C ARG A 68 10.53 -16.69 5.56
N TYR A 69 9.25 -16.32 5.56
CA TYR A 69 8.75 -15.22 6.38
C TYR A 69 8.02 -15.74 7.61
N GLU A 70 8.29 -15.09 8.74
CA GLU A 70 7.36 -15.09 9.86
C GLU A 70 6.19 -14.17 9.52
N MET A 71 4.97 -14.65 9.81
CA MET A 71 3.74 -13.94 9.50
C MET A 71 3.04 -13.50 10.78
N PHE A 72 2.77 -12.21 10.88
CA PHE A 72 2.00 -11.61 11.96
C PHE A 72 0.69 -11.06 11.41
N GLU A 73 -0.41 -11.67 11.80
CA GLU A 73 -1.76 -11.13 11.54
C GLU A 73 -2.18 -10.16 12.64
N ASN A 74 -3.15 -9.29 12.33
CA ASN A 74 -3.69 -8.30 13.26
C ASN A 74 -2.64 -7.31 13.81
N CYS A 75 -1.63 -6.98 13.00
CA CYS A 75 -0.68 -5.91 13.31
C CYS A 75 -1.37 -4.56 13.30
N THR A 76 -0.91 -3.63 14.14
CA THR A 76 -1.42 -2.25 14.19
C THR A 76 -0.27 -1.25 14.14
N LEU A 77 -0.52 -0.07 13.57
CA LEU A 77 0.45 1.03 13.57
C LEU A 77 0.66 1.52 15.00
N ALA A 78 1.93 1.61 15.42
CA ALA A 78 2.28 2.28 16.67
C ALA A 78 2.60 3.76 16.37
N GLU A 79 2.11 4.66 17.21
CA GLU A 79 2.42 6.08 17.08
C GLU A 79 3.90 6.33 17.38
N ALA A 80 4.63 6.90 16.42
CA ALA A 80 6.01 7.32 16.59
C ALA A 80 6.30 8.54 15.73
N ARG A 81 7.11 9.47 16.25
CA ARG A 81 7.46 10.73 15.56
C ARG A 81 8.20 10.48 14.25
N ASN A 82 9.01 9.43 14.19
CA ASN A 82 9.85 9.04 13.06
C ASN A 82 9.15 8.10 12.06
N ASN A 83 7.86 7.78 12.24
CA ASN A 83 7.11 7.07 11.20
C ASN A 83 7.10 7.88 9.90
N ASP A 84 7.44 7.22 8.80
CA ASP A 84 7.48 7.73 7.43
C ASP A 84 6.65 6.84 6.48
N GLY A 85 6.70 7.12 5.17
CA GLY A 85 5.94 6.40 4.16
C GLY A 85 6.43 4.97 3.89
N ASP A 86 7.72 4.69 4.10
CA ASP A 86 8.36 3.40 3.87
C ASP A 86 8.90 2.72 5.13
N SER A 87 8.90 3.42 6.28
CA SER A 87 9.44 2.94 7.54
C SER A 87 8.60 3.40 8.74
N PHE A 88 8.16 2.47 9.59
CA PHE A 88 7.22 2.77 10.66
C PHE A 88 7.24 1.73 11.77
N PHE A 89 6.81 2.13 12.97
CA PHE A 89 6.65 1.25 14.11
C PHE A 89 5.35 0.47 14.03
N VAL A 90 5.43 -0.83 14.30
CA VAL A 90 4.29 -1.76 14.28
C VAL A 90 4.18 -2.44 15.63
N ARG A 91 2.98 -2.44 16.21
CA ARG A 91 2.63 -3.29 17.34
C ARG A 91 2.22 -4.66 16.80
N LEU A 92 3.00 -5.67 17.18
CA LEU A 92 2.77 -7.07 16.87
C LEU A 92 1.71 -7.68 17.82
N PRO A 93 1.02 -8.76 17.40
CA PRO A 93 -0.01 -9.40 18.23
C PRO A 93 0.54 -10.02 19.53
N ASP A 94 1.85 -10.27 19.61
CA ASP A 94 2.53 -10.76 20.81
C ASP A 94 2.89 -9.64 21.81
N GLY A 95 2.53 -8.39 21.50
CA GLY A 95 2.76 -7.22 22.35
C GLY A 95 4.04 -6.44 22.06
N ARG A 96 4.96 -6.99 21.25
CA ARG A 96 6.18 -6.28 20.84
C ARG A 96 5.85 -5.08 19.96
N THR A 97 6.75 -4.10 19.94
CA THR A 97 6.69 -2.94 19.05
C THR A 97 8.05 -2.75 18.40
N GLU A 98 8.10 -2.87 17.08
CA GLU A 98 9.34 -2.90 16.30
C GLU A 98 9.25 -1.97 15.10
N GLU A 99 10.39 -1.45 14.62
CA GLU A 99 10.44 -0.61 13.43
C GLU A 99 10.66 -1.47 12.18
N PHE A 100 9.79 -1.29 11.18
CA PHE A 100 9.87 -2.01 9.92
C PHE A 100 10.06 -1.06 8.75
N ARG A 101 10.94 -1.44 7.82
CA ARG A 101 11.12 -0.82 6.50
C ARG A 101 10.50 -1.72 5.42
N LEU A 102 9.88 -1.14 4.42
CA LEU A 102 9.37 -1.90 3.29
C LEU A 102 10.50 -2.48 2.44
N TYR A 103 10.30 -3.69 1.91
CA TYR A 103 11.06 -4.15 0.75
C TYR A 103 10.68 -3.33 -0.49
N PHE A 104 11.57 -3.33 -1.49
CA PHE A 104 11.40 -2.76 -2.83
C PHE A 104 11.15 -1.25 -2.98
N VAL A 105 10.82 -0.52 -1.93
CA VAL A 105 10.45 0.90 -2.06
C VAL A 105 11.06 1.77 -0.97
N ASP A 106 11.38 3.02 -1.33
CA ASP A 106 11.81 4.08 -0.41
C ASP A 106 10.99 5.34 -0.72
N THR A 107 10.47 6.00 0.31
CA THR A 107 9.80 7.30 0.15
C THR A 107 10.80 8.44 0.28
N PRO A 108 10.64 9.53 -0.50
CA PRO A 108 11.50 10.71 -0.33
C PRO A 108 11.48 11.29 1.09
N GLU A 109 12.53 12.01 1.48
CA GLU A 109 12.57 12.72 2.76
C GLU A 109 11.42 13.73 2.88
N THR A 110 10.88 13.91 4.08
CA THR A 110 9.71 14.79 4.31
C THR A 110 10.05 16.25 4.60
N ASP A 111 11.33 16.59 4.76
CA ASP A 111 11.81 17.95 4.99
C ASP A 111 13.30 18.11 4.66
N PHE A 112 13.70 19.34 4.36
CA PHE A 112 15.10 19.75 4.37
C PHE A 112 15.55 19.97 5.81
N LYS A 113 16.59 19.25 6.23
CA LYS A 113 17.15 19.31 7.59
C LYS A 113 18.58 19.78 7.56
N THR A 114 18.91 20.63 8.51
CA THR A 114 20.28 20.89 8.98
C THR A 114 20.42 20.33 10.39
N TYR A 115 21.43 19.50 10.60
CA TYR A 115 21.71 18.84 11.87
C TYR A 115 22.66 19.70 12.72
N PRO A 116 22.75 19.44 14.06
CA PRO A 116 23.62 20.21 14.95
C PRO A 116 25.11 20.19 14.57
N ASP A 117 25.56 19.16 13.85
CA ASP A 117 26.93 19.02 13.35
C ASP A 117 27.16 19.75 12.01
N GLY A 118 26.18 20.53 11.54
CA GLY A 118 26.23 21.27 10.28
C GLY A 118 25.96 20.43 9.04
N LYS A 119 25.75 19.11 9.17
CA LYS A 119 25.36 18.27 8.03
C LYS A 119 23.94 18.59 7.59
N THR A 120 23.64 18.33 6.31
CA THR A 120 22.29 18.45 5.77
C THR A 120 21.88 17.20 5.01
N ASN A 121 20.58 16.99 4.81
CA ASN A 121 20.07 15.93 3.92
C ASN A 121 19.82 16.42 2.48
N HIS A 122 20.27 17.64 2.12
CA HIS A 122 19.90 18.28 0.84
C HIS A 122 20.40 17.50 -0.38
N GLU A 123 21.59 16.90 -0.29
CA GLU A 123 22.13 16.05 -1.38
C GLU A 123 21.30 14.77 -1.55
N ARG A 124 20.86 14.16 -0.45
CA ARG A 124 19.97 12.98 -0.48
C ARG A 124 18.64 13.32 -1.14
N ILE A 125 18.09 14.50 -0.87
CA ILE A 125 16.84 14.97 -1.49
C ILE A 125 17.04 15.20 -2.98
N ARG A 126 18.15 15.85 -3.40
CA ARG A 126 18.49 16.00 -4.82
C ARG A 126 18.59 14.65 -5.53
N GLN A 127 19.26 13.69 -4.92
CA GLN A 127 19.36 12.33 -5.45
C GLN A 127 17.99 11.66 -5.55
N GLN A 128 17.15 11.76 -4.51
CA GLN A 128 15.79 11.22 -4.52
C GLN A 128 14.96 11.82 -5.66
N ALA A 129 15.03 13.14 -5.86
CA ALA A 129 14.34 13.82 -6.94
C ALA A 129 14.77 13.27 -8.31
N ALA A 130 16.08 13.19 -8.57
CA ALA A 130 16.61 12.63 -9.81
C ALA A 130 16.21 11.16 -10.06
N GLU A 131 16.16 10.34 -9.00
CA GLU A 131 15.75 8.93 -9.11
C GLU A 131 14.23 8.77 -9.39
N MET A 132 13.39 9.72 -8.96
CA MET A 132 11.96 9.70 -9.22
C MET A 132 11.61 10.04 -10.68
N GLY A 133 12.45 10.84 -11.34
CA GLY A 133 12.36 11.11 -12.77
C GLY A 133 12.91 12.47 -13.17
N ASP A 134 13.07 12.66 -14.48
CA ASP A 134 13.54 13.91 -15.05
C ASP A 134 12.56 15.05 -14.74
N GLY A 135 13.08 16.19 -14.28
CA GLY A 135 12.29 17.38 -13.99
C GLY A 135 11.67 17.44 -12.59
N ILE A 136 11.82 16.40 -11.76
CA ILE A 136 11.40 16.47 -10.36
C ILE A 136 12.40 17.34 -9.58
N THR A 137 11.90 18.41 -8.96
CA THR A 137 12.68 19.29 -8.10
C THR A 137 12.87 18.68 -6.70
N PRO A 138 13.91 19.10 -5.96
CA PRO A 138 14.09 18.72 -4.55
C PRO A 138 12.86 19.03 -3.68
N GLU A 139 12.20 20.16 -3.92
CA GLU A 139 11.00 20.59 -3.20
C GLU A 139 9.80 19.68 -3.53
N GLN A 140 9.61 19.32 -4.80
CA GLN A 140 8.59 18.34 -5.19
C GLN A 140 8.87 16.98 -4.55
N ALA A 141 10.12 16.52 -4.52
CA ALA A 141 10.51 15.30 -3.81
C ALA A 141 10.07 15.34 -2.34
N VAL A 142 10.30 16.46 -1.64
CA VAL A 142 9.84 16.64 -0.26
C VAL A 142 8.32 16.58 -0.14
N GLU A 143 7.58 17.22 -1.04
CA GLU A 143 6.11 17.16 -1.06
C GLU A 143 5.59 15.74 -1.34
N ILE A 144 6.26 14.98 -2.20
CA ILE A 144 5.96 13.57 -2.44
C ILE A 144 6.21 12.75 -1.18
N GLY A 145 7.34 12.98 -0.49
CA GLY A 145 7.64 12.34 0.80
C GLY A 145 6.52 12.57 1.82
N LYS A 146 6.06 13.82 1.97
CA LYS A 146 4.93 14.16 2.86
C LYS A 146 3.64 13.44 2.47
N LYS A 147 3.33 13.37 1.18
CA LYS A 147 2.15 12.65 0.66
C LYS A 147 2.28 11.13 0.89
N GLY A 148 3.46 10.56 0.69
CA GLY A 148 3.77 9.15 0.94
C GLY A 148 3.60 8.78 2.41
N ARG A 149 4.20 9.58 3.30
CA ARG A 149 4.01 9.47 4.76
C ARG A 149 2.54 9.49 5.12
N LYS A 150 1.81 10.53 4.69
CA LYS A 150 0.37 10.65 5.02
C LYS A 150 -0.42 9.44 4.50
N PHE A 151 -0.21 9.03 3.26
CA PHE A 151 -0.89 7.91 2.64
C PHE A 151 -0.68 6.61 3.43
N THR A 152 0.57 6.28 3.74
CA THR A 152 0.91 5.05 4.49
C THR A 152 0.29 5.09 5.89
N LEU A 153 0.46 6.18 6.63
CA LEU A 153 -0.02 6.25 8.02
C LEU A 153 -1.55 6.23 8.11
N ASP A 154 -2.25 6.97 7.24
CA ASP A 154 -3.72 6.93 7.19
C ASP A 154 -4.21 5.50 6.90
N LEU A 155 -3.55 4.81 5.96
CA LEU A 155 -3.94 3.48 5.52
C LEU A 155 -3.72 2.43 6.61
N LEU A 156 -2.56 2.46 7.28
CA LEU A 156 -2.22 1.55 8.36
C LEU A 156 -2.96 1.83 9.67
N ALA A 157 -3.34 3.09 9.92
CA ALA A 157 -4.19 3.46 11.06
C ALA A 157 -5.66 3.03 10.86
N SER A 158 -6.12 2.91 9.61
CA SER A 158 -7.54 2.64 9.32
C SER A 158 -8.02 1.24 9.71
N ARG A 159 -7.10 0.25 9.77
CA ARG A 159 -7.43 -1.16 10.06
C ARG A 159 -6.17 -1.96 10.36
N PRO A 160 -6.30 -3.08 11.10
CA PRO A 160 -5.21 -4.04 11.23
C PRO A 160 -4.75 -4.62 9.89
N PHE A 161 -3.49 -4.99 9.82
CA PHE A 161 -2.84 -5.51 8.60
C PHE A 161 -2.03 -6.78 8.88
N THR A 162 -1.59 -7.46 7.81
CA THR A 162 -0.69 -8.61 7.90
C THR A 162 0.73 -8.17 7.56
N LEU A 163 1.68 -8.51 8.43
CA LEU A 163 3.11 -8.28 8.25
C LEU A 163 3.83 -9.61 7.98
N TYR A 164 4.78 -9.57 7.05
CA TYR A 164 5.68 -10.69 6.74
C TYR A 164 7.13 -10.21 6.83
N THR A 165 7.94 -10.83 7.68
CA THR A 165 9.33 -10.42 7.90
C THR A 165 10.24 -11.63 8.10
N GLU A 166 11.51 -11.49 7.73
CA GLU A 166 12.58 -12.44 8.05
C GLU A 166 13.55 -11.88 9.10
N TRP A 167 13.17 -10.76 9.74
CA TRP A 167 13.98 -10.05 10.73
C TRP A 167 15.37 -9.61 10.24
N ASP A 168 15.51 -9.34 8.94
CA ASP A 168 16.77 -8.83 8.41
C ASP A 168 16.92 -7.32 8.65
N SER A 169 18.00 -6.97 9.34
CA SER A 169 18.49 -5.59 9.50
C SER A 169 19.93 -5.53 8.99
N PRO A 170 20.15 -5.37 7.67
CA PRO A 170 21.49 -5.42 7.07
C PRO A 170 22.42 -4.33 7.61
N PHE A 171 21.86 -3.22 8.09
CA PHE A 171 22.61 -2.12 8.71
C PHE A 171 22.71 -2.23 10.24
N ARG A 172 22.12 -3.26 10.86
CA ARG A 172 22.10 -3.49 12.31
C ARG A 172 21.61 -2.27 13.11
N ASP A 173 20.63 -1.58 12.54
CA ASP A 173 20.02 -0.36 13.08
C ASP A 173 18.65 -0.62 13.72
N ASN A 174 18.33 -1.90 13.96
CA ASN A 174 17.04 -2.39 14.47
C ASN A 174 15.82 -1.98 13.62
N ARG A 175 16.05 -1.69 12.33
CA ARG A 175 15.00 -1.55 11.33
C ARG A 175 14.96 -2.81 10.48
N TYR A 176 13.87 -3.55 10.59
CA TYR A 176 13.71 -4.84 9.92
C TYR A 176 12.96 -4.68 8.60
N HIS A 177 13.30 -5.42 7.56
CA HIS A 177 12.49 -5.36 6.35
C HIS A 177 11.20 -6.18 6.48
N ALA A 178 10.14 -5.72 5.83
CA ALA A 178 8.87 -6.42 5.80
C ALA A 178 8.08 -6.20 4.51
N HIS A 179 7.26 -7.21 4.15
CA HIS A 179 6.13 -7.04 3.25
C HIS A 179 4.88 -6.76 4.09
N ILE A 180 4.13 -5.73 3.70
CA ILE A 180 2.87 -5.39 4.37
C ILE A 180 1.70 -5.63 3.42
N ARG A 181 0.78 -6.50 3.85
CA ARG A 181 -0.47 -6.78 3.14
C ARG A 181 -1.63 -6.13 3.89
N ILE A 182 -2.36 -5.30 3.17
CA ILE A 182 -3.54 -4.60 3.68
C ILE A 182 -4.80 -5.05 2.93
N GLN A 183 -5.98 -4.74 3.47
CA GLN A 183 -7.25 -4.90 2.78
C GLN A 183 -7.71 -3.57 2.20
N GLN A 184 -7.88 -3.48 0.89
CA GLN A 184 -8.41 -2.30 0.20
C GLN A 184 -9.57 -2.71 -0.70
N ASN A 185 -10.74 -2.09 -0.52
CA ASN A 185 -11.97 -2.39 -1.28
C ASN A 185 -12.31 -3.89 -1.29
N GLY A 186 -12.14 -4.56 -0.14
CA GLY A 186 -12.40 -5.99 0.03
C GLY A 186 -11.38 -6.93 -0.62
N LYS A 187 -10.25 -6.41 -1.13
CA LYS A 187 -9.18 -7.21 -1.75
C LYS A 187 -7.84 -6.99 -1.06
N PRO A 188 -7.02 -8.05 -0.93
CA PRO A 188 -5.67 -7.90 -0.41
C PRO A 188 -4.80 -7.12 -1.41
N ARG A 189 -4.03 -6.16 -0.90
CA ARG A 189 -3.06 -5.37 -1.67
C ARG A 189 -1.75 -5.27 -0.90
N TRP A 190 -0.64 -5.22 -1.62
CA TRP A 190 0.66 -4.97 -1.03
C TRP A 190 0.92 -3.46 -0.91
N LEU A 191 1.41 -3.01 0.24
CA LEU A 191 1.63 -1.58 0.49
C LEU A 191 2.67 -0.98 -0.45
N HIS A 192 3.77 -1.70 -0.72
CA HIS A 192 4.83 -1.22 -1.61
C HIS A 192 4.32 -1.02 -3.05
N GLN A 193 3.47 -1.92 -3.55
CA GLN A 193 2.80 -1.75 -4.85
C GLN A 193 1.90 -0.51 -4.89
N LEU A 194 1.14 -0.25 -3.81
CA LEU A 194 0.25 0.90 -3.73
C LEU A 194 1.01 2.23 -3.74
N LEU A 195 2.15 2.29 -3.06
CA LEU A 195 3.01 3.47 -3.06
C LEU A 195 3.53 3.79 -4.46
N ILE A 196 3.97 2.78 -5.23
CA ILE A 196 4.40 2.96 -6.61
C ILE A 196 3.22 3.34 -7.53
N GLU A 197 2.07 2.67 -7.38
CA GLU A 197 0.86 2.98 -8.16
C GLU A 197 0.41 4.44 -7.97
N LYS A 198 0.62 5.00 -6.77
CA LYS A 198 0.30 6.40 -6.45
C LYS A 198 1.42 7.39 -6.77
N GLY A 199 2.59 6.92 -7.21
CA GLY A 199 3.76 7.76 -7.45
C GLY A 199 4.29 8.44 -6.20
N LEU A 200 4.24 7.73 -5.07
CA LEU A 200 4.63 8.23 -3.75
C LEU A 200 5.96 7.65 -3.24
N ALA A 201 6.53 6.71 -3.97
CA ALA A 201 7.83 6.10 -3.66
C ALA A 201 8.62 5.81 -4.93
N ARG A 202 9.92 5.62 -4.76
CA ARG A 202 10.84 5.08 -5.78
C ARG A 202 11.04 3.60 -5.57
N ILE A 203 11.28 2.85 -6.65
CA ILE A 203 11.70 1.44 -6.58
C ILE A 203 13.16 1.41 -6.09
N LYS A 204 13.37 1.07 -4.82
CA LYS A 204 14.65 1.16 -4.11
C LYS A 204 14.71 0.12 -2.99
N THR A 205 15.77 0.08 -2.19
CA THR A 205 15.95 -0.86 -1.07
C THR A 205 16.14 -2.32 -1.52
N LYS A 206 16.15 -3.24 -0.54
CA LYS A 206 16.40 -4.67 -0.78
C LYS A 206 15.18 -5.31 -1.47
N PRO A 207 15.37 -6.01 -2.59
CA PRO A 207 14.32 -6.84 -3.16
C PRO A 207 14.21 -8.19 -2.44
N ALA A 208 13.02 -8.78 -2.44
CA ALA A 208 12.78 -10.09 -1.83
C ALA A 208 11.57 -10.80 -2.44
N ASP A 209 11.63 -12.13 -2.56
CA ASP A 209 10.49 -12.92 -3.06
C ASP A 209 9.23 -12.62 -2.23
N LEU A 210 8.07 -12.49 -2.87
CA LEU A 210 6.83 -12.24 -2.12
C LEU A 210 6.40 -13.48 -1.32
N PRO A 211 5.66 -13.30 -0.20
CA PRO A 211 5.14 -14.42 0.59
C PRO A 211 4.24 -15.40 -0.17
N ASN A 212 3.67 -14.98 -1.30
CA ASN A 212 2.86 -15.83 -2.18
C ASN A 212 3.68 -16.60 -3.24
N GLY A 213 5.02 -16.52 -3.17
CA GLY A 213 5.93 -17.26 -4.05
C GLY A 213 6.29 -16.53 -5.35
N ILE A 214 5.86 -15.28 -5.55
CA ILE A 214 6.32 -14.48 -6.69
C ILE A 214 7.80 -14.13 -6.49
N PRO A 215 8.69 -14.49 -7.43
CA PRO A 215 10.12 -14.16 -7.33
C PRO A 215 10.37 -12.65 -7.34
N ALA A 216 11.42 -12.21 -6.63
CA ALA A 216 11.74 -10.80 -6.47
C ALA A 216 11.87 -10.04 -7.79
N HIS A 217 12.53 -10.64 -8.80
CA HIS A 217 12.68 -10.02 -10.12
C HIS A 217 11.34 -9.80 -10.84
N GLN A 218 10.38 -10.72 -10.70
CA GLN A 218 9.05 -10.57 -11.31
C GLN A 218 8.26 -9.47 -10.62
N GLU A 219 8.41 -9.35 -9.30
CA GLU A 219 7.80 -8.25 -8.56
C GLU A 219 8.44 -6.90 -8.94
N GLU A 220 9.77 -6.82 -9.08
CA GLU A 220 10.41 -5.60 -9.60
C GLU A 220 9.90 -5.21 -10.98
N ASP A 221 9.78 -6.16 -11.90
CA ASP A 221 9.22 -5.92 -13.23
C ASP A 221 7.78 -5.41 -13.16
N HIS A 222 6.99 -5.96 -12.24
CA HIS A 222 5.63 -5.50 -11.97
C HIS A 222 5.61 -4.06 -11.41
N LEU A 223 6.48 -3.75 -10.44
CA LEU A 223 6.60 -2.38 -9.91
C LEU A 223 7.01 -1.39 -10.99
N ARG A 224 7.93 -1.76 -11.90
CA ARG A 224 8.29 -0.92 -13.06
C ARG A 224 7.10 -0.69 -14.00
N GLN A 225 6.21 -1.66 -14.16
CA GLN A 225 4.96 -1.47 -14.92
C GLN A 225 4.01 -0.50 -14.21
N LEU A 226 3.85 -0.64 -12.89
CA LEU A 226 3.04 0.28 -12.08
C LEU A 226 3.58 1.71 -12.13
N GLU A 227 4.90 1.87 -12.02
CA GLU A 227 5.57 3.17 -12.12
C GLU A 227 5.32 3.82 -13.49
N ARG A 228 5.48 3.07 -14.59
CA ARG A 228 5.17 3.56 -15.93
C ARG A 228 3.68 3.94 -16.08
N ALA A 229 2.78 3.21 -15.43
CA ALA A 229 1.36 3.55 -15.45
C ALA A 229 1.09 4.84 -14.65
N ALA A 230 1.70 5.00 -13.48
CA ALA A 230 1.59 6.20 -12.65
C ALA A 230 2.17 7.44 -13.35
N LYS A 231 3.33 7.30 -14.02
CA LYS A 231 3.94 8.34 -14.87
C LYS A 231 3.01 8.78 -15.99
N ARG A 232 2.38 7.84 -16.72
CA ARG A 232 1.43 8.16 -17.80
C ARG A 232 0.12 8.81 -17.32
N ALA A 233 -0.21 8.65 -16.05
CA ALA A 233 -1.42 9.18 -15.44
C ALA A 233 -1.15 10.46 -14.63
N ASP A 234 0.07 11.02 -14.71
CA ASP A 234 0.51 12.19 -13.94
C ASP A 234 0.18 12.02 -12.44
N ALA A 235 0.40 10.82 -11.90
CA ALA A 235 0.10 10.51 -10.51
C ALA A 235 1.25 10.89 -9.58
N GLY A 236 0.92 11.38 -8.38
CA GLY A 236 1.90 11.63 -7.32
C GLY A 236 3.00 12.58 -7.76
N ALA A 237 4.23 12.06 -7.83
CA ALA A 237 5.39 12.80 -8.28
C ALA A 237 5.28 13.41 -9.68
N TRP A 238 4.58 12.72 -10.58
CA TRP A 238 4.60 13.05 -12.01
C TRP A 238 3.48 14.00 -12.45
N GLY A 239 2.59 14.42 -11.54
CA GLY A 239 1.57 15.43 -11.82
C GLY A 239 1.64 16.67 -10.92
N LEU A 240 2.80 16.90 -10.30
CA LEU A 240 3.09 18.11 -9.53
C LEU A 240 3.59 19.25 -10.41
#